data_AF-A0A1M5V5U6-F1
#
_entry.id   AF-A0A1M5V5U6-F1
#
_cell.length_a   1.000
_cell.length_b   1.000
_cell.length_c   1.000
_cell.angle_alpha   90.00
_cell.angle_beta   90.00
_cell.angle_gamma   90.00
#
_symmetry.space_group_name_H-M   'P 1'
#
loop_
_entity.id
_entity.type
_entity.pdbx_description
1 polymer ?
#
loop_
_entity_poly.entity_id
_entity_poly.type
_entity_poly.pdbx_seq_one_letter_code
_entity_poly.pdbx_strand_id
1 'polypeptide(L)'
;MAKKVDDAFAEFMKDDVDLDPTKVDAAKSSKSNLLDNIKDFDDGKFFRLYSDINIEFGSFARKTKIRPLDDIDIMIGIAADGATYNQNDAWNNVKVTASTTNAIQKSCANFDGTLNSTAVLNRFLSKLKQLPDYKKSEIHKNGEAVTLNLTSREWAFDIVPCFQTVVEEDNRNYYLIPNGRGGWQKTDPRVDRDYVKSVNSMKNGRVLSLVRLCKKWFEVKRFETPASYLLETLIVRYCDRVDDLNQFIDCRFSHCLKSIVDDIQKPIYDMKGIQGDINNISVLNRIKIASKANSDYQKSREAIITETKLYDQESAINIWHEIFGEDFPTYG
;
A
#
# COMPACT_ATOMS: atom_id res chain seq x y z
N MET A 1 0.10 16.33 -26.30
CA MET A 1 -1.15 17.04 -26.62
C MET A 1 -2.07 16.03 -27.26
N ALA A 2 -3.26 15.92 -26.69
CA ALA A 2 -4.22 14.87 -27.02
C ALA A 2 -5.38 15.46 -27.82
N LYS A 3 -5.88 14.70 -28.80
CA LYS A 3 -7.01 15.11 -29.63
C LYS A 3 -8.33 14.45 -29.24
N LYS A 4 -8.26 13.45 -28.37
CA LYS A 4 -9.41 12.73 -27.82
C LYS A 4 -9.26 12.57 -26.32
N VAL A 5 -10.38 12.55 -25.59
CA VAL A 5 -10.40 12.29 -24.14
C VAL A 5 -9.70 10.98 -23.80
N ASP A 6 -9.97 9.91 -24.55
CA ASP A 6 -9.29 8.62 -24.38
C ASP A 6 -7.76 8.73 -24.51
N ASP A 7 -7.27 9.49 -25.49
CA ASP A 7 -5.83 9.70 -25.69
C ASP A 7 -5.24 10.53 -24.54
N ALA A 8 -5.97 11.55 -24.06
CA ALA A 8 -5.55 12.39 -22.94
C ALA A 8 -5.43 11.58 -21.64
N PHE A 9 -6.41 10.72 -21.35
CA PHE A 9 -6.32 9.81 -20.21
C PHE A 9 -5.22 8.77 -20.37
N ALA A 10 -4.99 8.25 -21.59
CA ALA A 10 -3.91 7.31 -21.83
C ALA A 10 -2.53 7.94 -21.60
N GLU A 11 -2.31 9.16 -22.09
CA GLU A 11 -1.11 9.97 -21.87
C GLU A 11 -0.93 10.26 -20.37
N PHE A 12 -1.95 10.81 -19.71
CA PHE A 12 -1.91 11.10 -18.27
C PHE A 12 -1.64 9.86 -17.40
N MET A 13 -2.33 8.75 -17.69
CA MET A 13 -2.13 7.51 -16.95
C MET A 13 -0.71 7.00 -17.12
N LYS A 14 -0.13 7.10 -18.32
CA LYS A 14 1.21 6.61 -18.61
C LYS A 14 2.29 7.53 -18.06
N ASP A 15 2.13 8.84 -18.13
CA ASP A 15 3.21 9.81 -17.93
C ASP A 15 3.16 10.47 -16.54
N ASP A 16 2.05 10.38 -15.80
CA ASP A 16 1.90 11.03 -14.49
C ASP A 16 1.38 10.10 -13.39
N VAL A 17 0.58 9.09 -13.74
CA VAL A 17 -0.07 8.20 -12.75
C VAL A 17 0.70 6.90 -12.56
N ASP A 18 0.88 6.12 -13.63
CA ASP A 18 1.40 4.76 -13.58
C ASP A 18 2.91 4.76 -13.47
N LEU A 19 3.45 3.87 -12.65
CA LEU A 19 4.90 3.70 -12.54
C LEU A 19 5.54 3.39 -13.90
N ASP A 20 6.69 4.02 -14.18
CA ASP A 20 7.50 3.72 -15.35
C ASP A 20 7.95 2.24 -15.32
N PRO A 21 7.65 1.43 -16.36
CA PRO A 21 8.03 0.03 -16.41
C PRO A 21 9.52 -0.24 -16.19
N THR A 22 10.39 0.64 -16.69
CA THR A 22 11.85 0.52 -16.51
C THR A 22 12.27 0.73 -15.06
N LYS A 23 11.63 1.69 -14.37
CA LYS A 23 11.83 1.91 -12.93
C LYS A 23 11.30 0.73 -12.12
N VAL A 24 10.14 0.17 -12.49
CA VAL A 24 9.56 -1.03 -11.86
C VAL A 24 10.51 -2.22 -11.95
N ASP A 25 11.11 -2.47 -13.11
CA ASP A 25 12.02 -3.62 -13.28
C ASP A 25 13.36 -3.41 -12.57
N ALA A 26 13.87 -2.18 -12.57
CA ALA A 26 15.04 -1.83 -11.77
C ALA A 26 14.77 -1.97 -10.26
N ALA A 27 13.59 -1.59 -9.79
CA ALA A 27 13.17 -1.75 -8.40
C ALA A 27 13.05 -3.22 -7.97
N LYS A 28 12.46 -4.07 -8.82
CA LYS A 28 12.44 -5.53 -8.59
C LYS A 28 13.85 -6.10 -8.48
N SER A 29 14.77 -5.66 -9.34
CA SER A 29 16.16 -6.10 -9.32
C SER A 29 16.88 -5.65 -8.04
N SER A 30 16.71 -4.39 -7.64
CA SER A 30 17.26 -3.88 -6.37
C SER A 30 16.72 -4.60 -5.14
N LYS A 31 15.44 -4.99 -5.16
CA LYS A 31 14.83 -5.80 -4.11
C LYS A 31 15.44 -7.21 -4.04
N SER A 32 15.63 -7.88 -5.19
CA SER A 32 16.29 -9.19 -5.21
C SER A 32 17.69 -9.12 -4.60
N ASN A 33 18.47 -8.10 -4.98
CA ASN A 33 19.80 -7.90 -4.40
C ASN A 33 19.75 -7.64 -2.89
N LEU A 34 18.77 -6.85 -2.41
CA LEU A 34 18.56 -6.62 -0.98
C LEU A 34 18.25 -7.94 -0.25
N LEU A 35 17.37 -8.77 -0.80
CA LEU A 35 17.03 -10.07 -0.22
C LEU A 35 18.23 -11.00 -0.16
N ASP A 36 19.08 -11.01 -1.20
CA ASP A 36 20.30 -11.80 -1.21
C ASP A 36 21.28 -11.32 -0.13
N ASN A 37 21.49 -10.01 -0.01
CA ASN A 37 22.31 -9.43 1.06
C ASN A 37 21.77 -9.73 2.48
N ILE A 38 20.44 -9.79 2.64
CA ILE A 38 19.81 -10.10 3.93
C ILE A 38 20.04 -11.57 4.32
N LYS A 39 20.11 -12.51 3.37
CA LYS A 39 20.38 -13.94 3.67
C LYS A 39 21.70 -14.10 4.45
N ASP A 40 22.69 -13.27 4.14
CA ASP A 40 24.01 -13.28 4.79
C ASP A 40 23.98 -12.73 6.22
N PHE A 41 22.83 -12.23 6.71
CA PHE A 41 22.70 -11.80 8.10
C PHE A 41 22.76 -12.97 9.08
N ASP A 42 22.42 -14.19 8.64
CA ASP A 42 22.41 -15.40 9.45
C ASP A 42 23.84 -15.91 9.74
N ASP A 43 24.58 -15.14 10.53
CA ASP A 43 25.96 -15.37 10.94
C ASP A 43 26.08 -15.97 12.36
N GLY A 44 24.97 -16.51 12.89
CA GLY A 44 24.86 -16.96 14.29
C GLY A 44 24.82 -15.84 15.33
N LYS A 45 24.91 -14.57 14.90
CA LYS A 45 24.79 -13.37 15.78
C LYS A 45 23.54 -12.55 15.45
N PHE A 46 22.70 -13.05 14.56
CA PHE A 46 21.43 -12.48 14.17
C PHE A 46 20.30 -13.49 14.36
N PHE A 47 19.07 -13.05 14.12
CA PHE A 47 17.93 -13.96 14.08
C PHE A 47 18.11 -14.95 12.93
N ARG A 48 17.78 -16.23 13.19
CA ARG A 48 17.67 -17.23 12.13
C ARG A 48 16.56 -16.81 11.17
N LEU A 49 16.90 -16.62 9.91
CA LEU A 49 15.95 -16.18 8.90
C LEU A 49 15.09 -17.34 8.43
N TYR A 50 13.83 -17.06 8.09
CA TYR A 50 12.89 -18.03 7.55
C TYR A 50 12.34 -17.50 6.22
N SER A 51 13.07 -17.74 5.14
CA SER A 51 12.79 -17.15 3.83
C SER A 51 11.47 -17.57 3.21
N ASP A 52 10.91 -18.72 3.59
CA ASP A 52 9.68 -19.27 3.01
C ASP A 52 8.45 -18.41 3.29
N ILE A 53 8.53 -17.56 4.32
CA ILE A 53 7.47 -16.60 4.68
C ILE A 53 7.83 -15.17 4.28
N ASN A 54 8.95 -14.94 3.59
CA ASN A 54 9.23 -13.63 3.02
C ASN A 54 8.12 -13.27 2.03
N ILE A 55 7.58 -12.06 2.14
CA ILE A 55 6.46 -11.63 1.31
C ILE A 55 6.51 -10.14 1.01
N GLU A 56 6.26 -9.79 -0.24
CA GLU A 56 6.01 -8.42 -0.66
C GLU A 56 4.61 -8.01 -0.27
N PHE A 57 4.47 -6.79 0.25
CA PHE A 57 3.16 -6.25 0.62
C PHE A 57 3.02 -4.81 0.14
N GLY A 58 2.00 -4.14 0.67
CA GLY A 58 1.73 -2.74 0.32
C GLY A 58 1.26 -2.55 -1.11
N SER A 59 1.20 -1.29 -1.52
CA SER A 59 0.57 -0.88 -2.77
C SER A 59 1.40 -1.24 -4.01
N PHE A 60 2.73 -1.35 -3.87
CA PHE A 60 3.60 -1.80 -4.96
C PHE A 60 3.33 -3.27 -5.32
N ALA A 61 3.30 -4.16 -4.32
CA ALA A 61 3.00 -5.58 -4.53
C ALA A 61 1.59 -5.81 -5.11
N ARG A 62 0.61 -4.96 -4.73
CA ARG A 62 -0.76 -4.99 -5.26
C ARG A 62 -0.94 -4.25 -6.59
N LYS A 63 0.12 -3.63 -7.13
CA LYS A 63 0.10 -2.86 -8.39
C LYS A 63 -0.84 -1.65 -8.37
N THR A 64 -1.02 -1.04 -7.20
CA THR A 64 -1.84 0.16 -6.98
C THR A 64 -1.02 1.37 -6.55
N LYS A 65 0.31 1.26 -6.54
CA LYS A 65 1.25 2.37 -6.34
C LYS A 65 1.20 3.31 -7.56
N ILE A 66 1.20 4.62 -7.30
CA ILE A 66 1.32 5.68 -8.32
C ILE A 66 2.73 6.29 -8.25
N ARG A 67 3.09 7.17 -9.19
CA ARG A 67 4.36 7.92 -9.14
C ARG A 67 4.39 8.87 -7.93
N PRO A 68 5.59 9.18 -7.38
CA PRO A 68 6.87 8.49 -7.64
C PRO A 68 6.90 7.08 -7.02
N LEU A 69 7.87 6.26 -7.42
CA LEU A 69 8.15 5.00 -6.71
C LEU A 69 9.03 5.32 -5.51
N ASP A 70 8.43 5.61 -4.37
CA ASP A 70 9.08 6.04 -3.12
C ASP A 70 9.15 4.93 -2.06
N ASP A 71 8.21 3.99 -2.03
CA ASP A 71 8.18 2.93 -0.99
C ASP A 71 7.84 1.54 -1.55
N ILE A 72 8.73 0.59 -1.21
CA ILE A 72 8.63 -0.84 -1.53
C ILE A 72 8.64 -1.62 -0.22
N ASP A 73 7.48 -2.16 0.12
CA ASP A 73 7.23 -2.88 1.36
C ASP A 73 7.61 -4.36 1.26
N ILE A 74 8.46 -4.84 2.16
CA ILE A 74 8.85 -6.25 2.23
C ILE A 74 8.87 -6.78 3.67
N MET A 75 8.23 -7.92 3.88
CA MET A 75 8.33 -8.67 5.12
C MET A 75 9.46 -9.69 5.04
N ILE A 76 10.31 -9.69 6.06
CA ILE A 76 11.42 -10.64 6.22
C ILE A 76 11.09 -11.60 7.35
N GLY A 77 10.93 -12.87 6.99
CA GLY A 77 10.60 -13.96 7.89
C GLY A 77 11.72 -14.27 8.87
N ILE A 78 11.35 -14.44 10.13
CA ILE A 78 12.24 -14.88 11.21
C ILE A 78 11.70 -16.19 11.77
N ALA A 79 12.59 -17.12 12.06
CA ALA A 79 12.23 -18.35 12.74
C ALA A 79 11.76 -18.06 14.18
N ALA A 80 10.65 -18.66 14.58
CA ALA A 80 10.08 -18.46 15.92
C ALA A 80 11.01 -18.98 17.03
N ASP A 81 11.84 -19.99 16.77
CA ASP A 81 12.83 -20.56 17.71
C ASP A 81 12.28 -20.86 19.13
N GLY A 82 11.00 -21.26 19.20
CA GLY A 82 10.29 -21.56 20.44
C GLY A 82 9.59 -20.36 21.08
N ALA A 83 9.58 -19.19 20.44
CA ALA A 83 8.72 -18.08 20.81
C ALA A 83 7.24 -18.48 20.68
N THR A 84 6.43 -18.00 21.61
CA THR A 84 4.99 -18.26 21.65
C THR A 84 4.22 -16.95 21.70
N TYR A 85 2.92 -17.00 21.44
CA TYR A 85 2.03 -15.84 21.57
C TYR A 85 0.65 -16.31 22.02
N ASN A 86 -0.17 -15.39 22.50
CA ASN A 86 -1.56 -15.67 22.84
C ASN A 86 -2.47 -15.27 21.66
N GLN A 87 -3.17 -16.25 21.08
CA GLN A 87 -4.06 -16.00 19.94
C GLN A 87 -5.21 -15.02 20.25
N ASN A 88 -5.60 -14.93 21.53
CA ASN A 88 -6.67 -14.07 22.02
C ASN A 88 -6.23 -12.62 22.26
N ASP A 89 -4.94 -12.30 22.08
CA ASP A 89 -4.49 -10.93 22.17
C ASP A 89 -5.11 -10.07 21.07
N ALA A 90 -5.38 -8.81 21.39
CA ALA A 90 -5.89 -7.85 20.41
C ALA A 90 -4.94 -7.75 19.21
N TRP A 91 -5.52 -7.68 18.01
CA TRP A 91 -4.76 -7.73 16.76
C TRP A 91 -3.65 -6.69 16.68
N ASN A 92 -3.77 -5.52 17.34
CA ASN A 92 -2.81 -4.42 17.28
C ASN A 92 -1.76 -4.42 18.41
N ASN A 93 -1.82 -5.39 19.35
CA ASN A 93 -0.92 -5.45 20.49
C ASN A 93 -0.74 -6.88 21.00
N VAL A 94 -0.34 -7.78 20.09
CA VAL A 94 0.04 -9.15 20.39
C VAL A 94 1.33 -9.17 21.21
N LYS A 95 1.33 -9.95 22.29
CA LYS A 95 2.51 -10.23 23.10
C LYS A 95 3.14 -11.54 22.65
N VAL A 96 4.33 -11.42 22.07
CA VAL A 96 5.18 -12.57 21.76
C VAL A 96 6.06 -12.83 22.97
N THR A 97 6.02 -14.01 23.58
CA THR A 97 6.96 -14.47 24.61
C THR A 97 8.22 -14.95 23.92
N ALA A 98 9.37 -14.39 24.30
CA ALA A 98 10.66 -14.77 23.73
C ALA A 98 11.05 -16.19 24.12
N SER A 99 11.79 -16.86 23.24
CA SER A 99 12.42 -18.14 23.53
C SER A 99 13.37 -18.04 24.72
N THR A 100 13.30 -19.01 25.64
CA THR A 100 14.18 -19.08 26.82
C THR A 100 15.57 -19.63 26.49
N THR A 101 15.72 -20.30 25.35
CA THR A 101 16.99 -20.91 24.92
C THR A 101 17.71 -20.07 23.87
N ASN A 102 17.00 -19.39 22.96
CA ASN A 102 17.62 -18.57 21.92
C ASN A 102 18.22 -17.26 22.50
N ALA A 103 19.54 -17.11 22.41
CA ALA A 103 20.26 -15.96 22.97
C ALA A 103 19.90 -14.62 22.29
N ILE A 104 19.65 -14.64 20.98
CA ILE A 104 19.30 -13.43 20.22
C ILE A 104 17.91 -12.93 20.62
N GLN A 105 16.92 -13.82 20.72
CA GLN A 105 15.59 -13.44 21.22
C GLN A 105 15.63 -12.93 22.66
N LYS A 106 16.35 -13.61 23.56
CA LYS A 106 16.53 -13.14 24.95
C LYS A 106 17.11 -11.73 25.04
N SER A 107 18.09 -11.43 24.19
CA SER A 107 18.70 -10.09 24.16
C SER A 107 17.76 -8.98 23.65
N CYS A 108 16.63 -9.35 23.05
CA CYS A 108 15.57 -8.44 22.62
C CYS A 108 14.32 -8.52 23.52
N ALA A 109 14.35 -9.31 24.60
CA ALA A 109 13.22 -9.45 25.50
C ALA A 109 13.15 -8.28 26.49
N ASN A 110 11.93 -7.89 26.84
CA ASN A 110 11.63 -7.06 28.01
C ASN A 110 11.85 -7.87 29.30
N PHE A 111 11.84 -7.18 30.44
CA PHE A 111 11.99 -7.82 31.75
C PHE A 111 10.91 -8.87 32.05
N ASP A 112 9.70 -8.70 31.50
CA ASP A 112 8.58 -9.64 31.63
C ASP A 112 8.68 -10.86 30.69
N GLY A 113 9.77 -10.98 29.92
CA GLY A 113 9.99 -12.07 28.97
C GLY A 113 9.32 -11.87 27.60
N THR A 114 8.58 -10.77 27.39
CA THR A 114 7.99 -10.47 26.07
C THR A 114 9.06 -9.98 25.09
N LEU A 115 9.04 -10.45 23.85
CA LEU A 115 9.95 -10.06 22.79
C LEU A 115 9.63 -8.64 22.31
N ASN A 116 10.54 -7.70 22.55
CA ASN A 116 10.36 -6.31 22.18
C ASN A 116 10.59 -6.10 20.68
N SER A 117 9.54 -5.80 19.93
CA SER A 117 9.62 -5.62 18.48
C SER A 117 10.49 -4.43 18.05
N THR A 118 10.64 -3.40 18.89
CA THR A 118 11.56 -2.29 18.64
C THR A 118 13.02 -2.73 18.77
N ALA A 119 13.33 -3.60 19.73
CA ALA A 119 14.67 -4.19 19.85
C ALA A 119 14.99 -5.08 18.64
N VAL A 120 14.00 -5.83 18.12
CA VAL A 120 14.15 -6.60 16.87
C VAL A 120 14.46 -5.67 15.69
N LEU A 121 13.67 -4.61 15.48
CA LEU A 121 13.91 -3.61 14.42
C LEU A 121 15.31 -2.97 14.53
N ASN A 122 15.75 -2.63 15.75
CA ASN A 122 17.09 -2.06 15.96
C ASN A 122 18.21 -3.02 15.54
N ARG A 123 18.02 -4.33 15.68
CA ARG A 123 18.98 -5.32 15.17
C ARG A 123 19.01 -5.35 13.65
N PHE A 124 17.85 -5.34 12.98
CA PHE A 124 17.76 -5.23 11.52
C PHE A 124 18.48 -3.96 11.03
N LEU A 125 18.18 -2.81 11.65
CA LEU A 125 18.84 -1.53 11.36
C LEU A 125 20.37 -1.63 11.50
N SER A 126 20.87 -2.27 12.56
CA SER A 126 22.31 -2.42 12.80
C SER A 126 22.99 -3.26 11.72
N LYS A 127 22.36 -4.34 11.26
CA LYS A 127 22.90 -5.20 10.18
C LYS A 127 22.82 -4.52 8.82
N LEU A 128 21.70 -3.86 8.50
CA LEU A 128 21.54 -3.11 7.25
C LEU A 128 22.58 -2.00 7.10
N LYS A 129 22.95 -1.31 8.18
CA LYS A 129 24.03 -0.30 8.19
C LYS A 129 25.43 -0.85 7.86
N GLN A 130 25.64 -2.17 7.99
CA GLN A 130 26.93 -2.80 7.69
C GLN A 130 27.08 -3.15 6.21
N LEU A 131 25.98 -3.17 5.44
CA LEU A 131 26.00 -3.56 4.04
C LEU A 131 26.75 -2.51 3.19
N PRO A 132 27.80 -2.92 2.45
CA PRO A 132 28.66 -2.00 1.70
C PRO A 132 27.91 -1.12 0.69
N ASP A 133 26.96 -1.73 -0.03
CA ASP A 133 26.17 -1.07 -1.06
C ASP A 133 25.20 -0.02 -0.51
N TYR A 134 24.99 -0.04 0.81
CA TYR A 134 24.06 0.82 1.51
C TYR A 134 24.77 1.81 2.45
N LYS A 135 26.10 1.94 2.36
CA LYS A 135 26.90 2.87 3.18
C LYS A 135 26.52 4.35 2.99
N LYS A 136 25.94 4.71 1.85
CA LYS A 136 25.43 6.08 1.57
C LYS A 136 23.94 6.24 1.81
N SER A 137 23.24 5.12 2.06
CA SER A 137 21.79 5.13 2.25
C SER A 137 21.40 5.80 3.57
N GLU A 138 20.24 6.45 3.57
CA GLU A 138 19.64 6.91 4.82
C GLU A 138 18.81 5.76 5.39
N ILE A 139 19.24 5.22 6.53
CA ILE A 139 18.56 4.10 7.19
C ILE A 139 18.01 4.56 8.53
N HIS A 140 16.70 4.51 8.67
CA HIS A 140 16.01 4.92 9.89
C HIS A 140 14.83 3.98 10.21
N LYS A 141 14.39 4.02 11.45
CA LYS A 141 13.20 3.27 11.90
C LYS A 141 11.97 4.13 11.67
N ASN A 142 10.95 3.56 11.05
CA ASN A 142 9.65 4.21 10.88
C ASN A 142 8.55 3.32 11.48
N GLY A 143 8.29 3.48 12.78
CA GLY A 143 7.28 2.71 13.51
C GLY A 143 7.49 1.20 13.41
N GLU A 144 6.84 0.59 12.42
CA GLU A 144 6.71 -0.85 12.16
C GLU A 144 7.86 -1.42 11.31
N ALA A 145 8.62 -0.55 10.62
CA ALA A 145 9.63 -0.92 9.63
C ALA A 145 11.00 -0.30 9.89
N VAL A 146 12.02 -0.86 9.22
CA VAL A 146 13.28 -0.17 8.93
C VAL A 146 13.24 0.31 7.49
N THR A 147 13.29 1.63 7.30
CA THR A 147 13.32 2.27 5.99
C THR A 147 14.77 2.39 5.52
N LEU A 148 15.03 1.93 4.30
CA LEU A 148 16.32 1.95 3.62
C LEU A 148 16.22 2.79 2.34
N ASN A 149 16.76 4.02 2.36
CA ASN A 149 16.76 4.94 1.21
C ASN A 149 18.04 4.81 0.40
N LEU A 150 17.99 4.22 -0.79
CA LEU A 150 19.17 4.13 -1.65
C LEU A 150 19.45 5.48 -2.31
N THR A 151 20.56 6.14 -1.98
CA THR A 151 20.92 7.46 -2.57
C THR A 151 21.03 7.44 -4.10
N SER A 152 21.27 6.27 -4.69
CA SER A 152 21.39 6.07 -6.14
C SER A 152 20.06 5.75 -6.83
N ARG A 153 18.96 5.59 -6.08
CA ARG A 153 17.63 5.25 -6.59
C ARG A 153 16.59 6.21 -6.02
N GLU A 154 15.43 6.26 -6.66
CA GLU A 154 14.32 7.09 -6.20
C GLU A 154 13.47 6.41 -5.11
N TRP A 155 13.60 5.08 -4.96
CA TRP A 155 12.78 4.29 -4.05
C TRP A 155 13.50 3.92 -2.76
N ALA A 156 12.70 3.80 -1.71
CA ALA A 156 13.06 3.23 -0.43
C ALA A 156 12.53 1.80 -0.28
N PHE A 157 13.17 1.02 0.58
CA PHE A 157 12.65 -0.25 1.06
C PHE A 157 12.18 -0.12 2.50
N ASP A 158 10.93 -0.50 2.75
CA ASP A 158 10.41 -0.66 4.10
C ASP A 158 10.50 -2.14 4.48
N ILE A 159 11.49 -2.45 5.32
CA ILE A 159 11.84 -3.80 5.72
C ILE A 159 11.17 -4.08 7.06
N VAL A 160 10.24 -5.04 7.05
CA VAL A 160 9.43 -5.39 8.22
C VAL A 160 9.77 -6.82 8.68
N PRO A 161 10.41 -7.01 9.84
CA PRO A 161 10.60 -8.36 10.38
C PRO A 161 9.24 -8.97 10.72
N CYS A 162 9.05 -10.25 10.40
CA CYS A 162 7.80 -10.92 10.69
C CYS A 162 7.99 -12.35 11.22
N PHE A 163 7.00 -12.78 12.01
CA PHE A 163 6.74 -14.19 12.25
C PHE A 163 5.49 -14.61 11.48
N GLN A 164 5.37 -15.89 11.18
CA GLN A 164 4.10 -16.48 10.77
C GLN A 164 3.53 -17.27 11.96
N THR A 165 2.26 -17.07 12.26
CA THR A 165 1.59 -17.83 13.31
C THR A 165 1.32 -19.27 12.85
N VAL A 166 1.03 -20.13 13.83
CA VAL A 166 0.32 -21.39 13.53
C VAL A 166 -1.08 -21.08 12.99
N VAL A 167 -1.75 -22.10 12.43
CA VAL A 167 -3.17 -22.01 12.11
C VAL A 167 -3.94 -21.87 13.42
N GLU A 168 -4.70 -20.78 13.56
CA GLU A 168 -5.54 -20.46 14.71
C GLU A 168 -6.92 -21.14 14.59
N GLU A 169 -7.77 -20.98 15.61
CA GLU A 169 -9.10 -21.60 15.68
C GLU A 169 -10.06 -21.19 14.55
N ASP A 170 -9.84 -20.03 13.95
CA ASP A 170 -10.59 -19.55 12.77
C ASP A 170 -10.07 -20.13 11.45
N ASN A 171 -9.17 -21.12 11.53
CA ASN A 171 -8.53 -21.81 10.42
C ASN A 171 -7.66 -20.88 9.54
N ARG A 172 -7.22 -19.74 10.07
CA ARG A 172 -6.29 -18.82 9.43
C ARG A 172 -4.96 -18.82 10.17
N ASN A 173 -3.89 -18.51 9.45
CA ASN A 173 -2.65 -18.05 10.07
C ASN A 173 -2.38 -16.62 9.66
N TYR A 174 -1.58 -15.93 10.46
CA TYR A 174 -1.33 -14.50 10.36
C TYR A 174 0.16 -14.21 10.32
N TYR A 175 0.52 -13.03 9.83
CA TYR A 175 1.83 -12.45 10.06
C TYR A 175 1.78 -11.61 11.33
N LEU A 176 2.78 -11.79 12.20
CA LEU A 176 3.03 -10.87 13.31
C LEU A 176 4.15 -9.93 12.91
N ILE A 177 3.86 -8.63 12.86
CA ILE A 177 4.84 -7.56 12.57
C ILE A 177 4.95 -6.59 13.75
N PRO A 178 6.04 -5.82 13.88
CA PRO A 178 6.14 -4.76 14.89
C PRO A 178 4.95 -3.78 14.82
N ASN A 179 4.46 -3.32 15.97
CA ASN A 179 3.39 -2.31 16.06
C ASN A 179 3.89 -0.88 16.36
N GLY A 180 5.21 -0.66 16.27
CA GLY A 180 5.87 0.62 16.60
C GLY A 180 5.92 0.99 18.08
N ARG A 181 5.34 0.18 18.97
CA ARG A 181 5.24 0.44 20.43
C ARG A 181 5.89 -0.66 21.27
N GLY A 182 6.78 -1.45 20.67
CA GLY A 182 7.48 -2.56 21.30
C GLY A 182 6.69 -3.87 21.36
N GLY A 183 5.42 -3.87 20.93
CA GLY A 183 4.60 -5.07 20.75
C GLY A 183 4.49 -5.49 19.29
N TRP A 184 3.63 -6.47 19.02
CA TRP A 184 3.39 -6.99 17.69
C TRP A 184 1.95 -6.76 17.25
N GLN A 185 1.67 -6.85 15.96
CA GLN A 185 0.32 -6.80 15.42
C GLN A 185 0.10 -7.85 14.33
N LYS A 186 -1.13 -8.38 14.26
CA LYS A 186 -1.58 -9.30 13.23
C LYS A 186 -1.81 -8.54 11.92
N THR A 187 -1.36 -9.11 10.82
CA THR A 187 -1.66 -8.67 9.46
C THR A 187 -1.65 -9.88 8.52
N ASP A 188 -2.24 -9.72 7.34
CA ASP A 188 -2.17 -10.76 6.31
C ASP A 188 -2.16 -10.15 4.90
N PRO A 189 -0.96 -9.81 4.38
CA PRO A 189 -0.81 -9.29 3.03
C PRO A 189 -1.32 -10.23 1.94
N ARG A 190 -1.40 -11.54 2.21
CA ARG A 190 -1.88 -12.53 1.23
C ARG A 190 -3.35 -12.28 0.93
N VAL A 191 -4.16 -12.10 1.97
CA VAL A 191 -5.61 -11.86 1.84
C VAL A 191 -5.87 -10.54 1.14
N ASP A 192 -5.17 -9.45 1.52
CA ASP A 192 -5.30 -8.15 0.85
C ASP A 192 -4.97 -8.26 -0.66
N ARG A 193 -3.85 -8.92 -1.00
CA ARG A 193 -3.42 -9.12 -2.39
C ARG A 193 -4.42 -9.97 -3.18
N ASP A 194 -4.85 -11.08 -2.61
CA ASP A 194 -5.70 -12.04 -3.29
C ASP A 194 -7.12 -11.46 -3.49
N TYR A 195 -7.62 -10.67 -2.54
CA TYR A 195 -8.87 -9.91 -2.69
C TYR A 195 -8.78 -8.90 -3.84
N VAL A 196 -7.75 -8.04 -3.86
CA VAL A 196 -7.56 -7.07 -4.96
C VAL A 196 -7.42 -7.79 -6.31
N LYS A 197 -6.65 -8.89 -6.37
CA LYS A 197 -6.48 -9.68 -7.60
C LYS A 197 -7.80 -10.28 -8.08
N SER A 198 -8.60 -10.82 -7.16
CA SER A 198 -9.91 -11.41 -7.46
C SER A 198 -10.85 -10.36 -8.04
N VAL A 199 -11.04 -9.23 -7.33
CA VAL A 199 -11.92 -8.14 -7.77
C VAL A 199 -11.46 -7.58 -9.12
N ASN A 200 -10.16 -7.38 -9.31
CA ASN A 200 -9.62 -6.93 -10.59
C ASN A 200 -9.90 -7.91 -11.73
N SER A 201 -9.78 -9.21 -11.48
CA SER A 201 -10.06 -10.25 -12.49
C SER A 201 -11.56 -10.29 -12.84
N MET A 202 -12.44 -10.20 -11.84
CA MET A 202 -13.89 -10.14 -12.05
C MET A 202 -14.32 -8.89 -12.84
N LYS A 203 -13.55 -7.81 -12.77
CA LYS A 203 -13.83 -6.54 -13.49
C LYS A 203 -12.90 -6.31 -14.69
N ASN A 204 -12.50 -7.38 -15.38
CA ASN A 204 -11.76 -7.32 -16.63
C ASN A 204 -10.45 -6.50 -16.57
N GLY A 205 -9.76 -6.51 -15.43
CA GLY A 205 -8.49 -5.82 -15.23
C GLY A 205 -8.59 -4.30 -15.00
N ARG A 206 -9.80 -3.74 -14.86
CA ARG A 206 -10.05 -2.29 -14.84
C ARG A 206 -9.87 -1.63 -13.46
N VAL A 207 -9.78 -2.43 -12.40
CA VAL A 207 -9.75 -1.94 -11.01
C VAL A 207 -8.44 -1.23 -10.72
N LEU A 208 -7.31 -1.80 -11.12
CA LEU A 208 -5.99 -1.26 -10.78
C LEU A 208 -5.76 0.14 -11.39
N SER A 209 -6.20 0.36 -12.63
CA SER A 209 -6.16 1.70 -13.25
C SER A 209 -7.06 2.70 -12.54
N LEU A 210 -8.25 2.27 -12.10
CA LEU A 210 -9.18 3.15 -11.39
C LEU A 210 -8.64 3.54 -10.01
N VAL A 211 -8.09 2.58 -9.26
CA VAL A 211 -7.45 2.85 -7.96
C VAL A 211 -6.33 3.87 -8.10
N ARG A 212 -5.45 3.69 -9.09
CA ARG A 212 -4.33 4.61 -9.34
C ARG A 212 -4.80 6.00 -9.73
N LEU A 213 -5.77 6.11 -10.64
CA LEU A 213 -6.32 7.41 -11.04
C LEU A 213 -6.98 8.15 -9.86
N CYS A 214 -7.74 7.45 -9.01
CA CYS A 214 -8.32 8.05 -7.81
C CYS A 214 -7.26 8.47 -6.79
N LYS A 215 -6.18 7.70 -6.59
CA LYS A 215 -5.05 8.13 -5.75
C LYS A 215 -4.43 9.43 -6.27
N LYS A 216 -4.20 9.54 -7.59
CA LYS A 216 -3.72 10.79 -8.20
C LYS A 216 -4.72 11.94 -8.00
N TRP A 217 -6.02 11.69 -8.10
CA TRP A 217 -7.03 12.70 -7.78
C TRP A 217 -6.91 13.19 -6.32
N PHE A 218 -6.74 12.31 -5.34
CA PHE A 218 -6.53 12.71 -3.94
C PHE A 218 -5.29 13.60 -3.76
N GLU A 219 -4.19 13.27 -4.44
CA GLU A 219 -2.94 14.05 -4.47
C GLU A 219 -3.15 15.45 -5.08
N VAL A 220 -3.75 15.52 -6.28
CA VAL A 220 -4.04 16.78 -6.99
C VAL A 220 -4.91 17.71 -6.15
N LYS A 221 -5.89 17.17 -5.42
CA LYS A 221 -6.77 17.99 -4.55
C LYS A 221 -6.12 18.40 -3.24
N ARG A 222 -4.88 17.96 -2.97
CA ARG A 222 -4.10 18.33 -1.78
C ARG A 222 -4.86 18.09 -0.49
N PHE A 223 -5.64 17.01 -0.44
CA PHE A 223 -6.16 16.55 0.83
C PHE A 223 -5.00 16.09 1.70
N GLU A 224 -5.14 16.24 3.02
CA GLU A 224 -4.38 15.40 3.94
C GLU A 224 -4.71 13.96 3.57
N THR A 225 -3.78 13.32 2.86
CA THR A 225 -4.10 12.12 2.10
C THR A 225 -4.35 11.00 3.11
N PRO A 226 -5.55 10.40 3.13
CA PRO A 226 -5.77 9.24 3.99
C PRO A 226 -4.77 8.14 3.61
N ALA A 227 -4.47 7.26 4.57
CA ALA A 227 -3.51 6.18 4.34
C ALA A 227 -3.80 5.46 3.01
N SER A 228 -2.76 5.25 2.18
CA SER A 228 -2.89 4.67 0.83
C SER A 228 -3.73 3.38 0.80
N TYR A 229 -3.63 2.58 1.87
CA TYR A 229 -4.41 1.37 2.08
C TYR A 229 -5.92 1.63 2.30
N LEU A 230 -6.31 2.71 2.99
CA LEU A 230 -7.70 3.12 3.16
C LEU A 230 -8.32 3.50 1.81
N LEU A 231 -7.63 4.33 1.02
CA LEU A 231 -8.09 4.72 -0.31
C LEU A 231 -8.27 3.52 -1.24
N GLU A 232 -7.28 2.63 -1.27
CA GLU A 232 -7.37 1.39 -2.04
C GLU A 232 -8.55 0.53 -1.59
N THR A 233 -8.73 0.34 -0.27
CA THR A 233 -9.84 -0.44 0.28
C THR A 233 -11.20 0.15 -0.11
N LEU A 234 -11.36 1.47 0.01
CA LEU A 234 -12.58 2.19 -0.37
C LEU A 234 -12.95 1.93 -1.83
N ILE A 235 -11.98 2.07 -2.73
CA ILE A 235 -12.21 1.94 -4.18
C ILE A 235 -12.41 0.48 -4.59
N VAL A 236 -11.60 -0.45 -4.06
CA VAL A 236 -11.70 -1.88 -4.39
C VAL A 236 -13.04 -2.43 -3.90
N ARG A 237 -13.51 -2.05 -2.70
CA ARG A 237 -14.83 -2.47 -2.20
C ARG A 237 -15.98 -1.89 -3.02
N TYR A 238 -15.86 -0.67 -3.52
CA TYR A 238 -16.81 -0.14 -4.50
C TYR A 238 -16.83 -1.02 -5.76
N CYS A 239 -15.65 -1.33 -6.30
CA CYS A 239 -15.52 -2.16 -7.50
C CYS A 239 -16.09 -3.56 -7.32
N ASP A 240 -15.94 -4.16 -6.13
CA ASP A 240 -16.49 -5.49 -5.80
C ASP A 240 -18.02 -5.47 -5.76
N ARG A 241 -18.62 -4.37 -5.26
CA ARG A 241 -20.06 -4.22 -5.08
C ARG A 241 -20.84 -3.95 -6.36
N VAL A 242 -20.23 -3.29 -7.35
CA VAL A 242 -20.92 -2.97 -8.61
C VAL A 242 -20.85 -4.14 -9.59
N ASP A 243 -21.86 -4.30 -10.44
CA ASP A 243 -21.92 -5.44 -11.37
C ASP A 243 -20.82 -5.38 -12.43
N ASP A 244 -20.61 -4.21 -13.05
CA ASP A 244 -19.57 -3.99 -14.06
C ASP A 244 -18.87 -2.64 -13.88
N LEU A 245 -17.64 -2.57 -14.36
CA LEU A 245 -16.89 -1.33 -14.54
C LEU A 245 -16.84 -1.00 -16.02
N ASN A 246 -17.38 0.17 -16.38
CA ASN A 246 -17.39 0.71 -17.74
C ASN A 246 -16.01 0.58 -18.41
N GLN A 247 -15.92 0.34 -19.72
CA GLN A 247 -14.63 0.18 -20.40
C GLN A 247 -13.81 1.49 -20.53
N PHE A 248 -14.46 2.65 -20.47
CA PHE A 248 -13.82 3.96 -20.53
C PHE A 248 -13.46 4.46 -19.13
N ILE A 249 -12.23 4.93 -18.95
CA ILE A 249 -11.68 5.22 -17.61
C ILE A 249 -12.29 6.47 -16.98
N ASP A 250 -12.60 7.46 -17.80
CA ASP A 250 -13.29 8.71 -17.48
C ASP A 250 -14.70 8.44 -16.90
N CYS A 251 -15.46 7.54 -17.54
CA CYS A 251 -16.77 7.06 -17.09
C CYS A 251 -16.65 6.34 -15.74
N ARG A 252 -15.69 5.40 -15.62
CA ARG A 252 -15.45 4.68 -14.36
C ARG A 252 -15.07 5.62 -13.23
N PHE A 253 -14.21 6.58 -13.52
CA PHE A 253 -13.74 7.57 -12.55
C PHE A 253 -14.89 8.46 -12.08
N SER A 254 -15.74 8.94 -12.99
CA SER A 254 -16.97 9.68 -12.66
C SER A 254 -17.85 8.90 -11.69
N HIS A 255 -18.14 7.62 -11.97
CA HIS A 255 -18.94 6.78 -11.08
C HIS A 255 -18.26 6.53 -9.72
N CYS A 256 -16.94 6.38 -9.70
CA CYS A 256 -16.18 6.21 -8.47
C CYS A 256 -16.21 7.46 -7.60
N LEU A 257 -16.15 8.67 -8.17
CA LEU A 257 -16.34 9.92 -7.43
C LEU A 257 -17.69 9.94 -6.72
N LYS A 258 -18.77 9.52 -7.41
CA LYS A 258 -20.08 9.40 -6.77
C LYS A 258 -20.07 8.41 -5.61
N SER A 259 -19.41 7.26 -5.77
CA SER A 259 -19.30 6.28 -4.68
C SER A 259 -18.50 6.83 -3.48
N ILE A 260 -17.44 7.62 -3.72
CA ILE A 260 -16.67 8.26 -2.66
C ILE A 260 -17.56 9.19 -1.82
N VAL A 261 -18.45 9.96 -2.46
CA VAL A 261 -19.44 10.80 -1.74
C VAL A 261 -20.27 9.96 -0.77
N ASP A 262 -20.75 8.81 -1.25
CA ASP A 262 -21.68 7.96 -0.50
C ASP A 262 -20.99 7.14 0.60
N ASP A 263 -19.74 6.74 0.39
CA ASP A 263 -19.06 5.75 1.23
C ASP A 263 -18.05 6.36 2.21
N ILE A 264 -17.47 7.54 1.93
CA ILE A 264 -16.43 8.12 2.80
C ILE A 264 -16.94 8.44 4.21
N GLN A 265 -18.25 8.68 4.36
CA GLN A 265 -18.88 8.97 5.66
C GLN A 265 -19.16 7.72 6.51
N LYS A 266 -19.06 6.53 5.92
CA LYS A 266 -19.39 5.25 6.55
C LYS A 266 -18.13 4.55 7.09
N PRO A 267 -18.28 3.52 7.93
CA PRO A 267 -17.19 2.59 8.23
C PRO A 267 -16.60 1.99 6.96
N ILE A 268 -15.27 1.91 6.88
CA ILE A 268 -14.54 1.26 5.80
C ILE A 268 -13.82 0.07 6.41
N TYR A 269 -14.37 -1.13 6.24
CA TYR A 269 -13.77 -2.34 6.79
C TYR A 269 -12.57 -2.80 5.96
N ASP A 270 -11.49 -3.21 6.60
CA ASP A 270 -10.29 -3.71 5.92
C ASP A 270 -10.58 -4.94 5.04
N MET A 271 -9.71 -5.19 4.03
CA MET A 271 -9.92 -6.30 3.08
C MET A 271 -9.60 -7.67 3.69
N LYS A 272 -8.63 -7.73 4.61
CA LYS A 272 -8.23 -8.94 5.33
C LYS A 272 -9.08 -9.33 6.54
N GLY A 273 -10.03 -8.47 6.94
CA GLY A 273 -10.97 -8.72 8.04
C GLY A 273 -10.31 -8.85 9.42
N ILE A 274 -9.23 -8.11 9.66
CA ILE A 274 -8.48 -8.14 10.93
C ILE A 274 -8.70 -6.86 11.74
N GLN A 275 -8.66 -5.72 11.07
CA GLN A 275 -8.60 -4.41 11.74
C GLN A 275 -9.98 -3.85 12.06
N GLY A 276 -11.01 -4.29 11.34
CA GLY A 276 -12.34 -3.72 11.42
C GLY A 276 -12.42 -2.42 10.61
N ASP A 277 -13.06 -1.40 11.17
CA ASP A 277 -13.17 -0.10 10.53
C ASP A 277 -11.83 0.64 10.52
N ILE A 278 -11.28 0.85 9.33
CA ILE A 278 -10.02 1.58 9.10
C ILE A 278 -10.26 3.04 8.71
N ASN A 279 -11.51 3.54 8.74
CA ASN A 279 -11.82 4.94 8.43
C ASN A 279 -11.42 5.88 9.57
N ASN A 280 -10.12 6.17 9.65
CA ASN A 280 -9.53 7.06 10.65
C ASN A 280 -9.56 8.54 10.24
N ILE A 281 -10.27 8.90 9.17
CA ILE A 281 -10.37 10.27 8.68
C ILE A 281 -11.31 11.08 9.59
N SER A 282 -10.87 12.26 10.01
CA SER A 282 -11.71 13.17 10.82
C SER A 282 -13.03 13.48 10.10
N VAL A 283 -14.13 13.61 10.85
CA VAL A 283 -15.46 13.93 10.29
C VAL A 283 -15.39 15.15 9.37
N LEU A 284 -14.68 16.21 9.77
CA LEU A 284 -14.51 17.41 8.98
C LEU A 284 -13.81 17.14 7.65
N ASN A 285 -12.73 16.34 7.65
CA ASN A 285 -12.02 15.99 6.42
C ASN A 285 -12.89 15.08 5.53
N ARG A 286 -13.68 14.17 6.10
CA ARG A 286 -14.64 13.36 5.33
C ARG A 286 -15.68 14.24 4.61
N ILE A 287 -16.22 15.25 5.27
CA ILE A 287 -17.16 16.21 4.67
C ILE A 287 -16.49 16.98 3.52
N LYS A 288 -15.25 17.45 3.71
CA LYS A 288 -14.49 18.14 2.65
C LYS A 288 -14.26 17.26 1.43
N ILE A 289 -13.83 16.00 1.66
CA ILE A 289 -13.62 15.01 0.60
C ILE A 289 -14.93 14.75 -0.14
N ALA A 290 -16.04 14.49 0.57
CA ALA A 290 -17.34 14.24 -0.04
C ALA A 290 -17.84 15.45 -0.86
N SER A 291 -17.72 16.67 -0.34
CA SER A 291 -18.12 17.88 -1.05
C SER A 291 -17.34 18.05 -2.36
N LYS A 292 -16.02 17.87 -2.31
CA LYS A 292 -15.17 17.99 -3.50
C LYS A 292 -15.38 16.84 -4.49
N ALA A 293 -15.54 15.60 -4.02
CA ALA A 293 -15.90 14.46 -4.85
C ALA A 293 -17.21 14.70 -5.59
N ASN A 294 -18.22 15.28 -4.92
CA ASN A 294 -19.49 15.63 -5.56
C ASN A 294 -19.32 16.74 -6.61
N SER A 295 -18.53 17.77 -6.32
CA SER A 295 -18.25 18.83 -7.30
C SER A 295 -17.55 18.30 -8.54
N ASP A 296 -16.49 17.49 -8.37
CA ASP A 296 -15.76 16.91 -9.50
C ASP A 296 -16.59 15.81 -10.20
N TYR A 297 -17.51 15.14 -9.51
CA TYR A 297 -18.48 14.24 -10.12
C TYR A 297 -19.39 15.00 -11.11
N GLN A 298 -19.94 16.16 -10.73
CA GLN A 298 -20.76 16.93 -11.65
C GLN A 298 -19.95 17.41 -12.87
N LYS A 299 -18.72 17.89 -12.67
CA LYS A 299 -17.83 18.27 -13.78
C LYS A 299 -17.48 17.09 -14.69
N SER A 300 -17.19 15.92 -14.12
CA SER A 300 -16.90 14.73 -14.92
C SER A 300 -18.09 14.31 -15.79
N ARG A 301 -19.32 14.44 -15.28
CA ARG A 301 -20.53 14.18 -16.07
C ARG A 301 -20.71 15.18 -17.20
N GLU A 302 -20.42 16.45 -16.92
CA GLU A 302 -20.40 17.49 -17.94
C GLU A 302 -19.39 17.16 -19.03
N ALA A 303 -18.14 16.82 -18.67
CA ALA A 303 -17.11 16.42 -19.62
C ALA A 303 -17.54 15.24 -20.51
N ILE A 304 -18.12 14.19 -19.91
CA ILE A 304 -18.63 13.01 -20.64
C ILE A 304 -19.77 13.39 -21.59
N ILE A 305 -20.69 14.28 -21.20
CA ILE A 305 -21.78 14.75 -22.06
C ILE A 305 -21.22 15.60 -23.21
N THR A 306 -20.29 16.51 -22.92
CA THR A 306 -19.62 17.36 -23.90
C THR A 306 -18.90 16.50 -24.95
N GLU A 307 -18.21 15.45 -24.50
CA GLU A 307 -17.55 14.51 -25.40
C GLU A 307 -18.56 13.69 -26.23
N THR A 308 -19.54 13.05 -25.58
CA THR A 308 -20.33 11.98 -26.21
C THR A 308 -21.64 12.45 -26.85
N LYS A 309 -22.13 13.64 -26.49
CA LYS A 309 -23.40 14.20 -26.99
C LYS A 309 -23.19 15.47 -27.80
N LEU A 310 -22.22 16.30 -27.42
CA LEU A 310 -21.87 17.51 -28.16
C LEU A 310 -20.74 17.28 -29.17
N TYR A 311 -20.03 16.14 -29.06
CA TYR A 311 -18.91 15.78 -29.93
C TYR A 311 -17.76 16.80 -29.87
N ASP A 312 -17.60 17.47 -28.73
CA ASP A 312 -16.60 18.51 -28.50
C ASP A 312 -15.46 17.97 -27.61
N GLN A 313 -14.41 17.48 -28.27
CA GLN A 313 -13.25 16.89 -27.59
C GLN A 313 -12.40 17.94 -26.87
N GLU A 314 -12.27 19.14 -27.43
CA GLU A 314 -11.46 20.21 -26.85
C GLU A 314 -12.06 20.66 -25.52
N SER A 315 -13.36 20.99 -25.51
CA SER A 315 -14.06 21.40 -24.28
C SER A 315 -14.08 20.28 -23.24
N ALA A 316 -14.29 19.02 -23.65
CA ALA A 316 -14.26 17.89 -22.73
C ALA A 316 -12.88 17.70 -22.07
N ILE A 317 -11.79 17.79 -22.85
CA ILE A 317 -10.41 17.72 -22.34
C ILE A 317 -10.13 18.89 -21.39
N ASN A 318 -10.59 20.10 -21.72
CA ASN A 318 -10.42 21.27 -20.84
C ASN A 318 -11.13 21.08 -19.48
N ILE A 319 -12.33 20.49 -19.45
CA ILE A 319 -13.02 20.18 -18.19
C ILE A 319 -12.24 19.13 -17.37
N TRP A 320 -11.67 18.11 -18.02
CA TRP A 320 -10.81 17.15 -17.34
C TRP A 320 -9.52 17.77 -16.80
N HIS A 321 -8.94 18.71 -17.53
CA HIS A 321 -7.79 19.51 -17.09
C HIS A 321 -8.13 20.33 -15.83
N GLU A 322 -9.35 20.89 -15.72
CA GLU A 322 -9.79 21.54 -14.46
C GLU A 322 -9.89 20.57 -13.27
N ILE A 323 -10.13 19.28 -13.53
CA ILE A 323 -10.22 18.25 -12.48
C ILE A 323 -8.82 17.77 -12.08
N PHE A 324 -7.92 17.50 -13.02
CA PHE A 324 -6.63 16.88 -12.73
C PHE A 324 -5.45 17.85 -12.67
N GLY A 325 -5.64 19.10 -13.09
CA GLY A 325 -4.63 20.15 -13.04
C GLY A 325 -3.60 20.05 -14.15
N GLU A 326 -2.46 20.71 -13.95
CA GLU A 326 -1.42 20.95 -14.96
C GLU A 326 -0.80 19.67 -15.54
N ASP A 327 -0.76 18.58 -14.76
CA ASP A 327 -0.26 17.28 -15.21
C ASP A 327 -1.19 16.63 -16.26
N PHE A 328 -2.47 17.00 -16.31
CA PHE A 328 -3.40 16.42 -17.30
C PHE A 328 -3.21 17.10 -18.67
N PRO A 329 -3.12 16.35 -19.79
CA PRO A 329 -2.88 16.92 -21.10
C PRO A 329 -3.89 17.99 -21.51
N THR A 330 -3.40 19.02 -22.20
CA THR A 330 -4.24 19.97 -22.93
C THR A 330 -4.54 19.48 -24.34
N TYR A 331 -5.58 20.04 -24.94
CA TYR A 331 -5.97 19.75 -26.32
C TYR A 331 -4.91 20.25 -27.32
N GLY A 332 -4.60 19.45 -28.36
CA GLY A 332 -3.75 19.88 -29.49
C GLY A 332 -3.15 18.78 -30.35
#